data_AF-A0A101DAK8-F1
#
_entry.id   AF-A0A101DAK8-F1
#
_cell.length_a   1.000
_cell.length_b   1.000
_cell.length_c   1.000
_cell.angle_alpha   90.00
_cell.angle_beta   90.00
_cell.angle_gamma   90.00
#
_symmetry.space_group_name_H-M   'P 1'
#
loop_
_entity.id
_entity.type
_entity.pdbx_description
1 polymer ?
#
loop_
_entity_poly.entity_id
_entity_poly.type
_entity_poly.pdbx_seq_one_letter_code
_entity_poly.pdbx_strand_id
1 'polypeptide(L)'
;ILEMQTTAQLTLRKARELLLPLREEARRHNAVTRGAALALSVIRKKGIDAVPQAAMPLFTRPQSNFLGSASQVEAYVYALARFEAKPAHFPKASNSRKAGAPKAPKTAREMIERCEQALPLPDLMTWLLEQEPEGATDELLYWFSRLSREGRFQRDRLERQTYLTREHEISISSYALVGRPSA
;
A
#
# COMPACT_ATOMS: atom_id res chain seq x y z
N ILE A 1 -13.09 47.34 -26.01
CA ILE A 1 -11.63 47.55 -25.79
C ILE A 1 -11.27 47.27 -24.32
N LEU A 2 -11.97 47.85 -23.33
CA LEU A 2 -11.72 47.60 -21.90
C LEU A 2 -11.85 46.12 -21.49
N GLU A 3 -12.89 45.41 -21.95
CA GLU A 3 -13.07 43.97 -21.64
C GLU A 3 -11.97 43.08 -22.25
N MET A 4 -11.41 43.50 -23.38
CA MET A 4 -10.30 42.78 -24.01
C MET A 4 -8.99 42.96 -23.22
N GLN A 5 -8.82 44.11 -22.58
CA GLN A 5 -7.67 44.38 -21.71
C GLN A 5 -7.77 43.63 -20.38
N THR A 6 -8.96 43.53 -19.78
CA THR A 6 -9.16 42.81 -18.51
C THR A 6 -8.98 41.30 -18.68
N THR A 7 -9.50 40.73 -19.78
CA THR A 7 -9.31 39.32 -20.11
C THR A 7 -7.84 38.98 -20.40
N ALA A 8 -7.13 39.83 -21.14
CA ALA A 8 -5.69 39.66 -21.38
C ALA A 8 -4.84 39.74 -20.11
N GLN A 9 -5.19 40.62 -19.16
CA GLN A 9 -4.49 40.69 -17.87
C GLN A 9 -4.75 39.47 -17.00
N LEU A 10 -5.98 38.95 -16.99
CA LEU A 10 -6.34 37.73 -16.26
C LEU A 10 -5.64 36.49 -16.83
N THR A 11 -5.55 36.37 -18.16
CA THR A 11 -4.83 35.25 -18.80
C THR A 11 -3.33 35.31 -18.54
N LEU A 12 -2.72 36.49 -18.57
CA LEU A 12 -1.30 36.68 -18.22
C LEU A 12 -1.03 36.34 -16.75
N ARG A 13 -1.92 36.74 -15.83
CA ARG A 13 -1.79 36.41 -14.41
C ARG A 13 -1.90 34.90 -14.17
N LYS A 14 -2.86 34.24 -14.81
CA LYS A 14 -3.03 32.78 -14.74
C LYS A 14 -1.84 32.02 -15.36
N ALA A 15 -1.31 32.50 -16.48
CA ALA A 15 -0.11 31.92 -17.09
C ALA A 15 1.11 32.05 -16.18
N ARG A 16 1.28 33.19 -15.48
CA ARG A 16 2.35 33.37 -14.50
C ARG A 16 2.21 32.43 -13.30
N GLU A 17 1.00 32.28 -12.76
CA GLU A 17 0.73 31.37 -11.65
C GLU A 17 1.03 29.91 -12.00
N LEU A 18 0.78 29.50 -13.25
CA LEU A 18 1.10 28.15 -13.73
C LEU A 18 2.58 27.94 -14.06
N LEU A 19 3.25 28.93 -14.65
CA LEU A 19 4.63 28.76 -15.12
C LEU A 19 5.69 28.97 -14.02
N LEU A 20 5.38 29.74 -12.98
CA LEU A 20 6.32 29.98 -11.88
C LEU A 20 6.74 28.70 -11.13
N PRO A 21 5.82 27.81 -10.68
CA PRO A 21 6.22 26.58 -10.00
C PRO A 21 6.99 25.63 -10.92
N LEU A 22 6.64 25.54 -12.20
CA LEU A 22 7.37 24.74 -13.19
C LEU A 22 8.80 25.23 -13.40
N ARG A 23 9.00 26.55 -13.42
CA ARG A 23 10.32 27.17 -13.52
C ARG A 23 11.16 26.87 -12.27
N GLU A 24 10.57 26.93 -11.08
CA GLU A 24 11.26 26.60 -9.84
C GLU A 24 11.66 25.12 -9.80
N GLU A 25 10.76 24.23 -10.23
CA GLU A 25 11.03 22.81 -10.29
C GLU A 25 12.13 22.47 -11.31
N ALA A 26 12.08 23.06 -12.50
CA ALA A 26 13.15 22.93 -13.50
C ALA A 26 14.50 23.49 -12.98
N ARG A 27 14.48 24.57 -12.19
CA ARG A 27 15.69 25.12 -11.56
C ARG A 27 16.24 24.18 -10.47
N ARG A 28 15.36 23.57 -9.67
CA ARG A 28 15.72 22.55 -8.66
C ARG A 28 16.34 21.32 -9.32
N HIS A 29 15.70 20.76 -10.34
CA HIS A 29 16.26 19.63 -11.09
C HIS A 29 17.64 19.96 -11.67
N ASN A 30 17.82 21.15 -12.25
CA ASN A 30 19.13 21.57 -12.75
C ASN A 30 20.18 21.76 -11.65
N ALA A 31 19.80 22.26 -10.48
CA ALA A 31 20.71 22.39 -9.34
C ALA A 31 21.11 21.01 -8.78
N VAL A 32 20.16 20.08 -8.67
CA VAL A 32 20.39 18.71 -8.22
C VAL A 32 21.29 17.95 -9.21
N THR A 33 20.99 18.00 -10.51
CA THR A 33 21.81 17.33 -11.53
C THR A 33 23.23 17.88 -11.57
N ARG A 34 23.41 19.21 -11.48
CA ARG A 34 24.75 19.81 -11.39
C ARG A 34 25.48 19.43 -10.10
N GLY A 35 24.80 19.43 -8.96
CA GLY A 35 25.36 19.01 -7.67
C GLY A 35 25.81 17.54 -7.70
N ALA A 36 24.99 16.67 -8.26
CA ALA A 36 25.31 15.25 -8.45
C ALA A 36 26.51 15.05 -9.37
N ALA A 37 26.57 15.76 -10.51
CA ALA A 37 27.72 15.68 -11.43
C ALA A 37 29.03 16.16 -10.77
N LEU A 38 28.98 17.24 -9.98
CA LEU A 38 30.13 17.72 -9.23
C LEU A 38 30.57 16.71 -8.15
N ALA A 39 29.62 16.15 -7.39
CA ALA A 39 29.92 15.12 -6.39
C ALA A 39 30.57 13.88 -7.03
N LEU A 40 30.03 13.39 -8.15
CA LEU A 40 30.60 12.27 -8.91
C LEU A 40 32.00 12.59 -9.45
N SER A 41 32.26 13.84 -9.87
CA SER A 41 33.58 14.27 -10.33
C SER A 41 34.63 14.26 -9.20
N VAL A 42 34.21 14.59 -7.97
CA VAL A 42 35.07 14.52 -6.78
C VAL A 42 35.33 13.06 -6.40
N ILE A 43 34.30 12.21 -6.39
CA ILE A 43 34.42 10.76 -6.14
C ILE A 43 35.41 10.13 -7.11
N ARG A 44 35.27 10.42 -8.42
CA ARG A 44 36.17 9.87 -9.45
C ARG A 44 37.63 10.23 -9.22
N LYS A 45 37.91 11.43 -8.69
CA LYS A 45 39.29 11.94 -8.51
C LYS A 45 39.90 11.58 -7.16
N LYS A 46 39.11 11.48 -6.10
CA LYS A 46 39.60 11.42 -4.72
C LYS A 46 39.02 10.27 -3.88
N GLY A 47 38.18 9.42 -4.47
CA GLY A 47 37.46 8.36 -3.76
C GLY A 47 36.23 8.89 -3.01
N ILE A 48 35.44 7.96 -2.46
CA ILE A 48 34.16 8.25 -1.80
C ILE A 48 34.35 9.03 -0.48
N ASP A 49 35.45 8.80 0.24
CA ASP A 49 35.74 9.42 1.54
C ASP A 49 35.96 10.95 1.44
N ALA A 50 36.29 11.45 0.25
CA ALA A 50 36.51 12.87 0.00
C ALA A 50 35.21 13.67 -0.23
N VAL A 51 34.04 13.01 -0.30
CA VAL A 51 32.75 13.69 -0.44
C VAL A 51 32.21 14.04 0.94
N PRO A 52 31.94 15.32 1.24
CA PRO A 52 31.26 15.68 2.48
C PRO A 52 29.89 15.00 2.52
N GLN A 53 29.56 14.27 3.59
CA GLN A 53 28.25 13.63 3.74
C GLN A 53 27.08 14.63 3.58
N ALA A 54 27.29 15.90 3.92
CA ALA A 54 26.35 17.00 3.71
C ALA A 54 26.06 17.33 2.23
N ALA A 55 26.89 16.87 1.29
CA ALA A 55 26.73 17.08 -0.15
C ALA A 55 26.05 15.89 -0.86
N MET A 56 25.81 14.78 -0.17
CA MET A 56 25.01 13.69 -0.71
C MET A 56 23.53 13.94 -0.40
N PRO A 57 22.64 13.90 -1.40
CA PRO A 57 21.21 13.90 -1.14
C PRO A 57 20.89 12.56 -0.46
N LEU A 58 20.83 12.57 0.86
CA LEU A 58 20.47 11.41 1.68
C LEU A 58 18.97 11.12 1.47
N PHE A 59 18.65 10.50 0.34
CA PHE A 59 17.33 9.91 0.09
C PHE A 59 17.11 8.63 0.91
N THR A 60 18.06 8.26 1.76
CA THR A 60 17.97 7.10 2.64
C THR A 60 17.58 7.55 4.04
N ARG A 61 16.45 7.03 4.51
CA ARG A 61 16.09 7.06 5.94
C ARG A 61 17.29 6.51 6.72
N PRO A 62 17.78 7.19 7.77
CA PRO A 62 18.80 6.59 8.62
C PRO A 62 18.20 5.34 9.25
N GLN A 63 18.63 4.15 8.81
CA GLN A 63 18.40 2.95 9.57
C GLN A 63 19.30 3.05 10.79
N SER A 64 18.70 3.10 11.98
CA SER A 64 19.45 2.99 13.23
C SER A 64 20.14 1.62 13.25
N ASN A 65 21.48 1.61 13.31
CA ASN A 65 22.26 0.39 13.60
C ASN A 65 22.06 -0.13 15.04
N PHE A 66 21.09 0.43 15.80
CA PHE A 66 20.81 0.02 17.16
C PHE A 66 19.91 -1.22 17.13
N LEU A 67 20.52 -2.38 17.26
CA LEU A 67 19.84 -3.66 17.51
C LEU A 67 19.32 -3.70 18.95
N GLY A 68 18.36 -2.82 19.28
CA GLY A 68 17.46 -2.99 20.42
C GLY A 68 18.04 -3.03 21.83
N SER A 69 17.16 -3.17 22.82
CA SER A 69 17.53 -3.49 24.21
C SER A 69 18.12 -4.90 24.30
N ALA A 70 18.81 -5.25 25.40
CA ALA A 70 19.39 -6.60 25.61
C ALA A 70 18.38 -7.74 25.34
N SER A 71 17.12 -7.54 25.70
CA SER A 71 16.02 -8.47 25.40
C SER A 71 15.74 -8.64 23.90
N GLN A 72 15.88 -7.59 23.09
CA GLN A 72 15.71 -7.67 21.64
C GLN A 72 16.88 -8.40 20.97
N VAL A 73 18.10 -8.24 21.51
CA VAL A 73 19.27 -9.01 21.07
C VAL A 73 19.08 -10.48 21.40
N GLU A 74 18.64 -10.82 22.61
CA GLU A 74 18.33 -12.20 23.01
C GLU A 74 17.24 -12.82 22.14
N ALA A 75 16.15 -12.09 21.86
CA ALA A 75 15.09 -12.56 20.98
C ALA A 75 15.60 -12.82 19.55
N TYR A 76 16.47 -11.93 19.03
CA TYR A 76 17.09 -12.11 17.72
C TYR A 76 18.03 -13.32 17.68
N VAL A 77 18.89 -13.49 18.69
CA VAL A 77 19.80 -14.64 18.81
C VAL A 77 19.02 -15.95 18.93
N TYR A 78 17.92 -15.95 19.69
CA TYR A 78 17.04 -17.11 19.83
C TYR A 78 16.34 -17.46 18.50
N ALA A 79 15.92 -16.44 17.75
CA ALA A 79 15.34 -16.63 16.43
C ALA A 79 16.35 -17.21 15.44
N LEU A 80 17.62 -16.81 15.51
CA LEU A 80 18.71 -17.39 14.71
C LEU A 80 19.01 -18.84 15.12
N ALA A 81 19.03 -19.14 16.41
CA ALA A 81 19.32 -20.48 16.91
C ALA A 81 18.28 -21.53 16.47
N ARG A 82 17.03 -21.11 16.26
CA ARG A 82 15.93 -21.94 15.75
C ARG A 82 15.59 -21.66 14.30
N PHE A 83 16.47 -20.98 13.57
CA PHE A 83 16.21 -20.64 12.18
C PHE A 83 16.35 -21.88 11.31
N GLU A 84 15.21 -22.41 10.87
CA GLU A 84 15.18 -23.30 9.72
C GLU A 84 15.10 -22.45 8.45
N ALA A 85 16.10 -22.61 7.57
CA ALA A 85 16.11 -21.92 6.30
C ALA A 85 14.90 -22.38 5.48
N LYS A 86 13.85 -21.55 5.41
CA LYS A 86 12.74 -21.78 4.49
C LYS A 86 13.32 -21.75 3.07
N PRO A 87 13.41 -22.89 2.35
CA PRO A 87 14.00 -22.88 1.03
C PRO A 87 13.19 -21.92 0.17
N ALA A 88 13.83 -20.85 -0.29
CA ALA A 88 13.26 -19.95 -1.25
C ALA A 88 13.03 -20.76 -2.53
N HIS A 89 11.79 -21.22 -2.71
CA HIS A 89 11.38 -21.86 -3.93
C HIS A 89 11.38 -20.78 -5.00
N PHE A 90 12.43 -20.74 -5.81
CA PHE A 90 12.36 -20.04 -7.08
C PHE A 90 11.12 -20.58 -7.81
N PRO A 91 10.27 -19.72 -8.40
CA PRO A 91 9.18 -20.18 -9.22
C PRO A 91 9.80 -20.98 -10.37
N LYS A 92 9.86 -22.30 -10.21
CA LYS A 92 10.16 -23.21 -11.29
C LYS A 92 9.05 -22.96 -12.31
N ALA A 93 9.40 -22.79 -13.58
CA ALA A 93 8.42 -22.84 -14.66
C ALA A 93 7.73 -24.21 -14.54
N SER A 94 6.62 -24.24 -13.80
CA SER A 94 5.84 -25.45 -13.63
C SER A 94 5.27 -25.72 -15.00
N ASN A 95 5.75 -26.78 -15.64
CA ASN A 95 4.96 -27.45 -16.65
C ASN A 95 3.56 -27.64 -16.07
N SER A 96 2.58 -27.26 -16.89
CA SER A 96 1.15 -27.21 -16.64
C SER A 96 0.69 -28.23 -15.60
N ARG A 97 0.50 -27.80 -14.35
CA ARG A 97 -0.56 -28.40 -13.56
C ARG A 97 -1.84 -27.75 -14.05
N LYS A 98 -2.75 -28.58 -14.58
CA LYS A 98 -4.18 -28.28 -14.65
C LYS A 98 -4.72 -28.12 -13.20
N ALA A 99 -4.22 -27.14 -12.46
CA ALA A 99 -5.00 -26.50 -11.42
C ALA A 99 -5.83 -25.45 -12.17
N GLY A 100 -7.12 -25.33 -11.85
CA GLY A 100 -8.02 -24.40 -12.51
C GLY A 100 -7.37 -23.04 -12.70
N ALA A 101 -7.63 -22.41 -13.85
CA ALA A 101 -7.07 -21.12 -14.22
C ALA A 101 -7.00 -20.21 -12.98
N PRO A 102 -5.84 -19.59 -12.67
CA PRO A 102 -5.74 -18.70 -11.53
C PRO A 102 -6.85 -17.66 -11.67
N LYS A 103 -7.83 -17.75 -10.77
CA LYS A 103 -8.97 -16.83 -10.74
C LYS A 103 -8.35 -15.45 -10.61
N ALA A 104 -8.57 -14.58 -11.59
CA ALA A 104 -7.99 -13.25 -11.59
C ALA A 104 -8.22 -12.60 -10.21
N PRO A 105 -7.20 -11.94 -9.62
CA PRO A 105 -7.37 -11.31 -8.32
C PRO A 105 -8.57 -10.37 -8.40
N LYS A 106 -9.63 -10.67 -7.64
CA LYS A 106 -10.85 -9.88 -7.67
C LYS A 106 -10.51 -8.46 -7.32
N THR A 107 -10.86 -7.52 -8.22
CA THR A 107 -10.63 -6.10 -7.94
C THR A 107 -11.54 -5.72 -6.77
N ALA A 108 -11.06 -4.84 -5.88
CA ALA A 108 -11.87 -4.40 -4.74
C ALA A 108 -13.24 -3.83 -5.15
N ARG A 109 -13.30 -3.20 -6.32
CA ARG A 109 -14.56 -2.72 -6.92
C ARG A 109 -15.57 -3.85 -7.15
N GLU A 110 -15.14 -4.97 -7.71
CA GLU A 110 -16.01 -6.12 -7.98
C GLU A 110 -16.52 -6.74 -6.67
N MET A 111 -15.68 -6.79 -5.63
CA MET A 111 -16.09 -7.30 -4.32
C MET A 111 -17.14 -6.41 -3.67
N ILE A 112 -16.99 -5.09 -3.79
CA ILE A 112 -17.97 -4.11 -3.31
C ILE A 112 -19.28 -4.23 -4.09
N GLU A 113 -19.23 -4.31 -5.42
CA GLU A 113 -20.42 -4.46 -6.27
C GLU A 113 -21.19 -5.77 -5.96
N ARG A 114 -20.48 -6.88 -5.70
CA ARG A 114 -21.10 -8.13 -5.25
C ARG A 114 -21.72 -8.02 -3.87
N CYS A 115 -21.05 -7.34 -2.95
CA CYS A 115 -21.56 -7.09 -1.61
C CYS A 115 -22.84 -6.24 -1.69
N GLU A 116 -22.87 -5.20 -2.54
CA GLU A 116 -24.06 -4.37 -2.80
C GLU A 116 -25.24 -5.19 -3.36
N GLN A 117 -24.98 -6.11 -4.29
CA GLN A 117 -26.00 -6.98 -4.86
C GLN A 117 -26.56 -8.02 -3.87
N ALA A 118 -25.77 -8.40 -2.85
CA ALA A 118 -26.15 -9.39 -1.85
C ALA A 118 -26.86 -8.79 -0.63
N LEU A 119 -27.05 -7.46 -0.58
CA LEU A 119 -27.77 -6.80 0.51
C LEU A 119 -29.25 -7.24 0.55
N PRO A 120 -29.84 -7.42 1.74
CA PRO A 120 -29.25 -7.26 3.07
C PRO A 120 -28.40 -8.47 3.50
N LEU A 121 -27.23 -8.19 4.09
CA LEU A 121 -26.28 -9.20 4.56
C LEU A 121 -26.41 -9.36 6.08
N PRO A 122 -26.97 -10.47 6.58
CA PRO A 122 -27.14 -10.69 8.01
C PRO A 122 -25.80 -10.87 8.73
N ASP A 123 -24.81 -11.51 8.08
CA ASP A 123 -23.46 -11.69 8.62
C ASP A 123 -22.42 -11.65 7.48
N LEU A 124 -21.56 -10.64 7.51
CA LEU A 124 -20.50 -10.42 6.53
C LEU A 124 -19.47 -11.57 6.47
N MET A 125 -19.09 -12.15 7.61
CA MET A 125 -18.08 -13.21 7.65
C MET A 125 -18.62 -14.51 7.08
N THR A 126 -19.86 -14.86 7.42
CA THR A 126 -20.54 -16.02 6.86
C THR A 126 -20.68 -15.87 5.34
N TRP A 127 -21.07 -14.69 4.86
CA TRP A 127 -21.12 -14.42 3.43
C TRP A 127 -19.76 -14.52 2.74
N LEU A 128 -18.68 -14.01 3.36
CA LEU A 128 -17.33 -14.13 2.81
C LEU A 128 -16.88 -15.59 2.68
N LEU A 129 -17.22 -16.44 3.65
CA LEU A 129 -16.93 -17.88 3.61
C LEU A 129 -17.71 -18.61 2.51
N GLU A 130 -18.96 -18.21 2.27
CA GLU A 130 -19.77 -18.76 1.18
C GLU A 130 -19.29 -18.32 -0.21
N GLN A 131 -18.87 -17.06 -0.36
CA GLN A 131 -18.40 -16.52 -1.64
C GLN A 131 -16.98 -16.98 -1.99
N GLU A 132 -16.12 -17.16 -1.00
CA GLU A 132 -14.74 -17.62 -1.17
C GLU A 132 -14.44 -18.81 -0.25
N PRO A 133 -15.00 -20.01 -0.54
CA PRO A 133 -14.73 -21.21 0.23
C PRO A 133 -13.28 -21.70 0.08
N GLU A 134 -12.57 -21.20 -0.92
CA GLU A 134 -11.16 -21.53 -1.18
C GLU A 134 -10.16 -20.48 -0.71
N GLY A 135 -10.64 -19.33 -0.23
CA GLY A 135 -9.80 -18.21 0.17
C GLY A 135 -8.91 -18.55 1.37
N ALA A 136 -7.68 -18.05 1.34
CA ALA A 136 -6.78 -18.10 2.50
C ALA A 136 -7.32 -17.22 3.64
N THR A 137 -6.94 -17.53 4.87
CA THR A 137 -7.51 -16.84 6.05
C THR A 137 -7.20 -15.35 6.06
N ASP A 138 -6.00 -14.98 5.68
CA ASP A 138 -5.52 -13.61 5.59
C ASP A 138 -6.26 -12.80 4.52
N GLU A 139 -6.56 -13.40 3.36
CA GLU A 139 -7.36 -12.78 2.31
C GLU A 139 -8.81 -12.52 2.78
N LEU A 140 -9.42 -13.48 3.48
CA LEU A 140 -10.77 -13.31 4.05
C LEU A 140 -10.81 -12.18 5.07
N LEU A 141 -9.82 -12.11 5.97
CA LEU A 141 -9.71 -11.04 6.96
C LEU A 141 -9.43 -9.68 6.32
N TYR A 142 -8.62 -9.65 5.25
CA TYR A 142 -8.41 -8.45 4.44
C TYR A 142 -9.74 -7.93 3.88
N TRP A 143 -10.53 -8.79 3.23
CA TRP A 143 -11.83 -8.40 2.67
C TRP A 143 -12.83 -7.98 3.74
N PHE A 144 -12.89 -8.70 4.86
CA PHE A 144 -13.70 -8.31 6.02
C PHE A 144 -13.35 -6.90 6.50
N SER A 145 -12.06 -6.62 6.70
CA SER A 145 -11.59 -5.30 7.16
C SER A 145 -11.90 -4.19 6.17
N ARG A 146 -11.92 -4.50 4.87
CA ARG A 146 -12.18 -3.54 3.80
C ARG A 146 -13.67 -3.25 3.64
N LEU A 147 -14.50 -4.28 3.51
CA LEU A 147 -15.95 -4.15 3.35
C LEU A 147 -16.62 -3.54 4.59
N SER A 148 -16.14 -3.85 5.80
CA SER A 148 -16.65 -3.24 7.05
C SER A 148 -16.35 -1.74 7.20
N ARG A 149 -15.42 -1.19 6.39
CA ARG A 149 -15.05 0.23 6.37
C ARG A 149 -15.67 1.00 5.21
N GLU A 150 -16.34 0.33 4.28
CA GLU A 150 -16.94 1.00 3.13
C GLU A 150 -18.14 1.87 3.55
N GLY A 151 -18.10 3.15 3.19
CA GLY A 151 -19.10 4.14 3.60
C GLY A 151 -20.48 3.99 2.94
N ARG A 152 -20.61 3.04 2.00
CA ARG A 152 -21.85 2.73 1.27
C ARG A 152 -22.80 1.84 2.08
N PHE A 153 -22.27 1.13 3.07
CA PHE A 153 -23.04 0.20 3.90
C PHE A 153 -23.29 0.80 5.28
N GLN A 154 -24.50 0.60 5.79
CA GLN A 154 -24.76 0.73 7.21
C GLN A 154 -24.38 -0.58 7.89
N ARG A 155 -23.57 -0.49 8.94
CA ARG A 155 -23.07 -1.65 9.68
C ARG A 155 -23.72 -1.70 11.05
N ASP A 156 -24.21 -2.87 11.43
CA ASP A 156 -24.57 -3.19 12.79
C ASP A 156 -23.64 -4.28 13.32
N ARG A 157 -23.12 -4.09 14.53
CA ARG A 157 -22.09 -4.98 15.08
C ARG A 157 -22.77 -6.16 15.77
N LEU A 158 -22.44 -7.36 15.31
CA LEU A 158 -22.97 -8.59 15.88
C LEU A 158 -22.17 -9.03 17.11
N GLU A 159 -22.74 -9.98 17.84
CA GLU A 159 -22.04 -10.69 18.90
C GLU A 159 -20.82 -11.44 18.36
N ARG A 160 -19.89 -11.73 19.27
CA ARG A 160 -18.68 -12.46 18.92
C ARG A 160 -19.05 -13.92 18.63
N GLN A 161 -18.79 -14.36 17.41
CA GLN A 161 -19.01 -15.74 16.97
C GLN A 161 -17.69 -16.35 16.50
N THR A 162 -17.69 -17.68 16.40
CA THR A 162 -16.54 -18.45 15.96
C THR A 162 -16.78 -18.97 14.55
N TYR A 163 -15.86 -18.67 13.65
CA TYR A 163 -15.88 -18.99 12.23
C TYR A 163 -14.73 -19.93 11.91
N LEU A 164 -15.01 -20.99 11.16
CA LEU A 164 -13.99 -21.93 10.70
C LEU A 164 -13.57 -21.56 9.28
N THR A 165 -12.33 -21.09 9.10
CA THR A 165 -11.71 -20.99 7.78
C THR A 165 -11.02 -22.30 7.43
N ARG A 166 -10.49 -22.41 6.20
CA ARG A 166 -9.70 -23.58 5.79
C ARG A 166 -8.48 -23.85 6.67
N GLU A 167 -7.89 -22.81 7.26
CA GLU A 167 -6.61 -22.91 7.96
C GLU A 167 -6.76 -22.69 9.47
N HIS A 168 -7.74 -21.90 9.91
CA HIS A 168 -7.82 -21.44 11.29
C HIS A 168 -9.28 -21.36 11.79
N GLU A 169 -9.42 -21.50 13.10
CA GLU A 169 -10.64 -21.14 13.82
C GLU A 169 -10.50 -19.69 14.32
N ILE A 170 -11.44 -18.82 13.92
CA ILE A 170 -11.38 -17.38 14.15
C ILE A 170 -12.58 -16.95 14.98
N SER A 171 -12.33 -16.32 16.12
CA SER A 171 -13.39 -15.75 16.95
C SER A 171 -13.40 -14.23 16.82
N ILE A 172 -14.41 -13.67 16.12
CA ILE A 172 -14.55 -12.23 15.87
C ILE A 172 -16.02 -11.77 15.95
N SER A 173 -16.22 -10.48 16.23
CA SER A 173 -17.53 -9.83 16.06
C SER A 173 -17.69 -9.43 14.60
N SER A 174 -18.59 -10.11 13.89
CA SER A 174 -18.92 -9.75 12.51
C SER A 174 -19.88 -8.55 12.44
N TYR A 175 -20.26 -8.16 11.23
CA TYR A 175 -21.19 -7.06 10.98
C TYR A 175 -22.35 -7.54 10.12
N ALA A 176 -23.57 -7.14 10.49
CA ALA A 176 -24.69 -7.12 9.57
C ALA A 176 -24.56 -5.86 8.70
N LEU A 177 -24.67 -6.02 7.38
CA LEU A 177 -24.61 -4.90 6.43
C LEU A 177 -25.99 -4.69 5.80
N VAL A 178 -26.47 -3.45 5.86
CA VAL A 178 -27.69 -3.00 5.19
C VAL A 178 -27.31 -1.90 4.21
N GLY A 179 -28.00 -1.86 3.06
CA GLY A 179 -27.85 -0.76 2.12
C GLY A 179 -28.21 0.55 2.82
N ARG A 180 -27.34 1.55 2.71
CA ARG A 180 -27.65 2.86 3.26
C ARG A 180 -28.87 3.40 2.49
N PRO A 181 -29.97 3.78 3.16
CA PRO A 181 -31.09 4.40 2.47
C PRO A 181 -30.57 5.68 1.79
N SER A 182 -30.79 5.77 0.48
CA SER A 182 -30.50 6.99 -0.28
C SER A 182 -31.34 8.13 0.30
N ALA A 183 -30.68 9.13 0.88
CA ALA A 183 -31.27 10.42 1.16
C ALA A 183 -31.24 11.28 -0.10
#